data_AF-A0A976HL37-F1
#
_entry.id   AF-A0A976HL37-F1
#
_cell.length_a   1.000
_cell.length_b   1.000
_cell.length_c   1.000
_cell.angle_alpha   90.00
_cell.angle_beta   90.00
_cell.angle_gamma   90.00
#
_symmetry.space_group_name_H-M   'P 1'
#
loop_
_entity.id
_entity.type
_entity.pdbx_description
1 polymer ?
#
loop_
_entity_poly.entity_id
_entity_poly.type
_entity_poly.pdbx_seq_one_letter_code
_entity_poly.pdbx_strand_id
1 'polypeptide(L)'
;DEHPDKRASDYPTGMLTTSAFPSLFRAAVCGVPLGSTDMTAPGALMKNLLGDDVHDWHSILADPRAHLHLYGKSEVKPGRKMGHVNRVVRG
;
A
#
# COMPACT_ATOMS: atom_id res chain seq x y z
N ASP A 1 -21.27 1.31 -9.89
CA ASP A 1 -21.30 2.00 -8.59
C ASP A 1 -19.93 2.00 -7.92
N GLU A 2 -19.08 2.96 -8.30
CA GLU A 2 -17.82 3.23 -7.61
C GLU A 2 -18.09 4.16 -6.43
N HIS A 3 -18.14 3.60 -5.22
CA HIS A 3 -18.27 4.40 -4.01
C HIS A 3 -16.93 5.13 -3.74
N PRO A 4 -16.90 6.47 -3.68
CA PRO A 4 -15.66 7.27 -3.66
C PRO A 4 -14.78 7.04 -2.43
N ASP A 5 -15.33 6.46 -1.36
CA ASP A 5 -14.64 6.16 -0.10
C ASP A 5 -13.54 5.08 -0.26
N LYS A 6 -13.65 4.18 -1.24
CA LYS A 6 -12.64 3.11 -1.42
C LYS A 6 -11.29 3.65 -1.92
N ARG A 7 -11.30 4.73 -2.71
CA ARG A 7 -10.07 5.35 -3.26
C ARG A 7 -9.15 5.92 -2.19
N ALA A 8 -9.70 6.38 -1.06
CA ALA A 8 -8.89 6.89 0.05
C ALA A 8 -8.00 5.82 0.68
N SER A 9 -8.25 4.54 0.39
CA SER A 9 -7.48 3.43 0.91
C SER A 9 -6.49 2.81 -0.07
N ASP A 10 -6.36 3.38 -1.27
CA ASP A 10 -5.49 2.92 -2.35
C ASP A 10 -4.28 3.87 -2.53
N TYR A 11 -3.65 4.29 -1.43
CA TYR A 11 -2.43 5.09 -1.49
C TYR A 11 -1.17 4.20 -1.46
N PRO A 12 -0.18 4.48 -2.33
CA PRO A 12 1.02 3.66 -2.47
C PRO A 12 1.99 3.87 -1.30
N THR A 13 1.61 3.34 -0.14
CA THR A 13 2.42 3.42 1.08
C THR A 13 3.75 2.72 0.86
N GLY A 14 4.86 3.42 1.11
CA GLY A 14 6.21 2.88 0.87
C GLY A 14 6.78 3.15 -0.53
N MET A 15 6.04 3.86 -1.39
CA MET A 15 6.55 4.36 -2.69
C MET A 15 6.96 5.84 -2.64
N LEU A 16 6.75 6.49 -1.49
CA LEU A 16 7.23 7.84 -1.22
C LEU A 16 8.56 7.76 -0.45
N THR A 17 9.38 8.78 -0.63
CA THR A 17 10.67 8.94 0.08
C THR A 17 10.50 8.82 1.60
N THR A 18 9.42 9.40 2.14
CA THR A 18 8.97 9.11 3.52
C THR A 18 7.55 8.55 3.49
N SER A 19 7.35 7.38 4.08
CA SER A 19 6.00 6.80 4.18
C SER A 19 5.11 7.59 5.14
N ALA A 20 3.79 7.44 5.00
CA ALA A 20 2.82 8.19 5.78
C ALA A 20 2.95 7.96 7.30
N PHE A 21 3.38 6.77 7.73
CA PHE A 21 3.49 6.43 9.15
C PHE A 21 4.62 7.22 9.87
N PRO A 22 5.90 7.18 9.43
CA PRO A 22 6.95 8.04 9.98
C PRO A 22 6.65 9.54 9.82
N SER A 23 6.04 9.96 8.70
CA SER A 23 5.65 11.37 8.50
C SER A 23 4.59 11.82 9.50
N LEU A 24 3.57 11.00 9.78
CA LEU A 24 2.56 11.28 10.80
C LEU A 24 3.19 11.33 12.20
N PHE A 25 4.03 10.35 12.54
CA PHE A 25 4.71 10.32 13.84
C PHE A 25 5.57 11.57 14.06
N ARG A 26 6.33 11.99 13.04
CA ARG A 26 7.12 13.23 13.02
C ARG A 26 6.28 14.45 13.39
N ALA A 27 5.16 14.66 12.71
CA ALA A 27 4.33 15.83 12.92
C ALA A 27 3.50 15.77 14.21
N ALA A 28 2.86 14.63 14.48
CA ALA A 28 1.87 14.50 15.56
C ALA A 28 2.49 14.20 16.92
N VAL A 29 3.65 13.52 16.97
CA VAL A 29 4.28 13.10 18.24
C VAL A 29 5.55 13.91 18.51
N CYS A 30 6.40 14.07 17.50
CA CYS A 30 7.70 14.71 17.70
C CYS A 30 7.71 16.22 17.46
N GLY A 31 6.66 16.79 16.86
CA GLY A 31 6.61 18.21 16.50
C GLY A 31 7.66 18.63 15.47
N VAL A 32 8.16 17.69 14.66
CA VAL A 32 9.16 17.97 13.60
C VAL A 32 8.49 17.96 12.22
N PRO A 33 9.10 18.61 11.20
CA PRO A 33 8.51 18.70 9.87
C PRO A 33 8.19 17.34 9.23
N LEU A 34 7.17 17.33 8.38
CA LEU A 34 6.78 16.20 7.53
C LEU A 34 7.97 15.75 6.67
N GLY A 35 8.05 14.45 6.38
CA GLY A 35 9.01 13.93 5.41
C GLY A 35 8.62 14.28 3.98
N SER A 36 9.57 14.12 3.06
CA SER A 36 9.31 14.32 1.63
C SER A 36 8.23 13.37 1.12
N THR A 37 7.31 13.93 0.33
CA THR A 37 6.26 13.21 -0.41
C THR A 37 6.67 12.89 -1.85
N ASP A 38 7.94 13.05 -2.20
CA ASP A 38 8.44 12.71 -3.52
C ASP A 38 8.37 11.20 -3.73
N MET A 39 7.94 10.78 -4.92
CA MET A 39 7.92 9.37 -5.28
C MET A 39 9.33 8.85 -5.53
N THR A 40 9.58 7.59 -5.15
CA THR A 40 10.83 6.88 -5.45
C THR A 40 10.90 6.34 -6.88
N ALA A 41 9.79 6.43 -7.62
CA ALA A 41 9.65 5.99 -9.01
C ALA A 41 8.69 6.91 -9.80
N PRO A 42 8.66 6.85 -11.14
CA PRO A 42 7.79 7.72 -11.95
C PRO A 42 6.29 7.57 -11.67
N GLY A 43 5.87 6.37 -11.25
CA GLY A 43 4.48 6.09 -10.91
C GLY A 43 4.36 4.83 -10.06
N ALA A 44 3.24 4.69 -9.37
CA ALA A 44 2.93 3.52 -8.56
C ALA A 44 1.42 3.30 -8.51
N LEU A 45 1.01 2.04 -8.51
CA LEU A 45 -0.37 1.63 -8.33
C LEU A 45 -0.47 0.77 -7.08
N MET A 46 -1.37 1.13 -6.17
CA MET A 46 -1.69 0.33 -5.00
C MET A 46 -2.98 -0.43 -5.25
N LYS A 47 -3.00 -1.72 -4.91
CA LYS A 47 -4.20 -2.53 -4.88
C LYS A 47 -4.33 -3.22 -3.53
N ASN A 48 -5.44 -2.99 -2.84
CA ASN A 48 -5.83 -3.78 -1.68
C ASN A 48 -6.10 -5.24 -2.08
N LEU A 49 -5.64 -6.20 -1.26
CA LEU A 49 -5.96 -7.62 -1.40
C LEU A 49 -7.11 -7.94 -0.44
N LEU A 50 -8.29 -8.26 -1.00
CA LEU A 50 -9.50 -8.54 -0.24
C LEU A 50 -9.80 -10.03 -0.24
N GLY A 51 -10.08 -10.60 0.93
CA GLY A 51 -10.45 -12.01 1.08
C GLY A 51 -9.49 -12.92 0.30
N ASP A 52 -10.06 -13.66 -0.65
CA ASP A 52 -9.36 -14.68 -1.42
C ASP A 52 -8.30 -14.12 -2.39
N ASP A 53 -8.29 -12.81 -2.69
CA ASP A 53 -7.23 -12.16 -3.47
C ASP A 53 -5.83 -12.41 -2.88
N VAL A 54 -5.76 -12.65 -1.56
CA VAL A 54 -4.50 -12.92 -0.86
C VAL A 54 -3.85 -14.23 -1.31
N HIS A 55 -4.61 -15.18 -1.86
CA HIS A 55 -4.08 -16.47 -2.30
C HIS A 55 -3.19 -16.36 -3.53
N ASP A 56 -3.28 -15.26 -4.29
CA ASP A 56 -2.41 -14.97 -5.44
C ASP A 56 -1.03 -14.41 -5.03
N TRP A 57 -0.70 -14.42 -3.74
CA TRP A 57 0.54 -13.85 -3.20
C TRP A 57 1.80 -14.37 -3.90
N HIS A 58 1.82 -15.64 -4.33
CA HIS A 58 2.99 -16.23 -4.97
C HIS A 58 3.23 -15.64 -6.37
N SER A 59 2.16 -15.47 -7.17
CA SER A 59 2.24 -14.82 -8.49
C SER A 59 2.61 -13.35 -8.34
N ILE A 60 2.10 -12.68 -7.30
CA ILE A 60 2.43 -11.29 -7.00
C ILE A 60 3.92 -11.15 -6.67
N LEU A 61 4.49 -12.02 -5.83
CA LEU A 61 5.91 -11.97 -5.48
C LEU A 61 6.84 -12.31 -6.65
N ALA A 62 6.35 -13.03 -7.66
CA ALA A 62 7.12 -13.31 -8.86
C ALA A 62 7.31 -12.06 -9.76
N ASP A 63 6.47 -11.03 -9.60
CA ASP A 63 6.64 -9.74 -10.28
C ASP A 63 7.69 -8.90 -9.55
N PRO A 64 8.87 -8.62 -10.15
CA PRO A 64 9.93 -7.85 -9.51
C PRO A 64 9.55 -6.38 -9.27
N ARG A 65 8.42 -5.91 -9.83
CA ARG A 65 7.90 -4.55 -9.62
C ARG A 65 6.86 -4.50 -8.51
N ALA A 66 6.47 -5.63 -7.96
CA ALA A 66 5.46 -5.73 -6.93
C ALA A 66 6.09 -5.76 -5.53
N HIS A 67 5.57 -4.91 -4.66
CA HIS A 67 5.90 -4.87 -3.25
C HIS A 67 4.67 -5.32 -2.47
N LEU A 68 4.69 -6.57 -2.01
CA LEU A 68 3.59 -7.21 -1.30
C LEU A 68 3.69 -6.96 0.21
N HIS A 69 2.59 -6.53 0.82
CA HIS A 69 2.44 -6.38 2.26
C HIS A 69 1.23 -7.18 2.74
N LEU A 70 1.47 -8.22 3.53
CA LEU A 70 0.43 -9.04 4.16
C LEU A 70 0.24 -8.64 5.64
N TYR A 71 -1.01 -8.61 6.11
CA TYR A 71 -1.32 -8.22 7.49
C TYR A 71 -1.24 -9.36 8.51
N GLY A 72 -0.82 -10.56 8.11
CA GLY A 72 -0.66 -11.70 9.02
C GLY A 72 -1.97 -12.24 9.63
N LYS A 73 -3.12 -11.98 8.98
CA LYS A 73 -4.42 -12.48 9.43
C LYS A 73 -4.53 -13.97 9.15
N SER A 74 -4.85 -14.76 10.18
CA SER A 74 -4.97 -16.22 10.09
C SER A 74 -6.19 -16.71 9.33
N GLU A 75 -7.29 -15.95 9.35
CA GLU A 75 -8.57 -16.32 8.72
C GLU A 75 -8.94 -15.38 7.58
N VAL A 76 -9.12 -15.95 6.39
CA VAL A 76 -9.57 -15.26 5.18
C VAL A 76 -11.10 -15.13 5.22
N LYS A 77 -11.62 -13.92 4.98
CA LYS A 77 -13.07 -13.66 4.87
C LYS A 77 -13.36 -12.80 3.64
N PRO A 78 -14.45 -13.06 2.91
CA PRO A 78 -14.85 -12.22 1.77
C PRO A 78 -14.91 -10.73 2.16
N GLY A 79 -14.31 -9.87 1.34
CA GLY A 79 -14.27 -8.42 1.55
C GLY A 79 -13.33 -7.93 2.67
N ARG A 80 -12.71 -8.82 3.45
CA ARG A 80 -11.75 -8.44 4.49
C ARG A 80 -10.42 -8.04 3.87
N LYS A 81 -9.87 -6.87 4.21
CA LYS A 81 -8.50 -6.49 3.80
C LYS A 81 -7.47 -7.45 4.40
N MET A 82 -6.82 -8.23 3.55
CA MET A 82 -5.81 -9.22 3.95
C MET A 82 -4.38 -8.70 3.76
N GLY A 83 -4.22 -7.70 2.89
CA GLY A 83 -2.96 -7.04 2.61
C GLY A 83 -3.12 -6.01 1.51
N HIS A 84 -2.01 -5.60 0.93
CA HIS A 84 -1.98 -4.80 -0.28
C HIS A 84 -0.72 -5.08 -1.09
N VAL A 85 -0.75 -4.74 -2.37
CA VAL A 85 0.40 -4.75 -3.25
C VAL A 85 0.58 -3.36 -3.86
N ASN A 86 1.81 -2.87 -3.85
CA ASN A 86 2.21 -1.70 -4.60
C ASN A 86 3.01 -2.13 -5.83
N ARG A 87 2.66 -1.66 -7.02
CA ARG A 87 3.38 -1.92 -8.26
C ARG A 87 3.99 -0.65 -8.81
N VAL A 88 5.28 -0.68 -9.12
CA VAL A 88 5.98 0.43 -9.77
C VAL A 88 5.59 0.51 -11.24
N VAL A 89 5.15 1.69 -11.68
CA VAL A 89 4.88 2.02 -13.10
C VAL A 89 6.09 2.74 -13.67
N ARG A 90 6.61 2.25 -14.78
CA ARG A 90 7.61 2.96 -15.60
C ARG A 90 6.91 3.48 -16.86
N GLY A 91 7.20 4.72 -17.23
CA GLY A 91 6.78 5.32 -18.50
C GLY A 91 7.51 4.70 -19.68
#